data_AF-A0A6C2UG56-F1
#
_entry.id   AF-A0A6C2UG56-F1
#
_cell.length_a   1.000
_cell.length_b   1.000
_cell.length_c   1.000
_cell.angle_alpha   90.00
_cell.angle_beta   90.00
_cell.angle_gamma   90.00
#
_symmetry.space_group_name_H-M   'P 1'
#
loop_
_entity.id
_entity.type
_entity.pdbx_description
1 polymer ?
#
loop_
_entity_poly.entity_id
_entity_poly.type
_entity_poly.pdbx_seq_one_letter_code
_entity_poly.pdbx_strand_id
1 'polypeptide(L)'
;MKRTTTATLLATLLFAGTAMGQATRYWNGSSGVDNNWETAANWDTAPVPGDNANFRGKTGGAQDATAQLSSAATIGDLLIGGVGAASTQGTPTLTLKSGSALSVTDDTQIGFSLAGDSSAAVAQLNVVDGTHSFTDLFNIGNVAGVGNANAANGSVTVSGGSLSLAAIGKIATRGATATGASSGTLTLEGGLLTSTKTGVGFYVGDYGNGMLTLDGGNATFAGNVNVAQQSGSSGTISLLDGNLHANTVTLGSGDASLEIGEGFLTMNLNRNGLVAGWIAGNDVSAVGGIVDDSTFTSVYASGLTTVTNGSFVLKYGYDTVNAETALWSQAIPEPATISFVLLTGCGLLAVRRIMI
;
A
#
# COMPACT_ATOMS: atom_id res chain seq x y z
N MET A 1 26.74 59.81 -5.84
CA MET A 1 26.05 58.54 -5.53
C MET A 1 24.57 58.66 -5.89
N LYS A 2 24.12 57.98 -6.93
CA LYS A 2 22.83 57.30 -7.01
C LYS A 2 22.89 56.43 -8.26
N ARG A 3 22.81 55.11 -8.02
CA ARG A 3 23.04 54.06 -8.99
C ARG A 3 21.88 53.98 -9.98
N THR A 4 22.23 53.96 -11.25
CA THR A 4 21.47 53.40 -12.37
C THR A 4 21.02 51.98 -12.00
N THR A 5 19.74 51.65 -12.20
CA THR A 5 19.29 50.25 -12.26
C THR A 5 18.57 50.07 -13.58
N THR A 6 19.28 49.39 -14.47
CA THR A 6 18.90 48.95 -15.80
C THR A 6 17.76 47.95 -15.70
N ALA A 7 16.80 48.08 -16.62
CA ALA A 7 15.75 47.11 -16.86
C ALA A 7 16.32 45.74 -17.26
N THR A 8 15.71 44.67 -16.77
CA THR A 8 15.69 43.39 -17.48
C THR A 8 14.24 42.93 -17.53
N LEU A 9 13.69 43.09 -18.73
CA LEU A 9 12.43 42.56 -19.22
C LEU A 9 12.58 41.03 -19.43
N LEU A 10 11.45 40.32 -19.53
CA LEU A 10 11.30 39.00 -20.18
C LEU A 10 11.85 37.80 -19.38
N ALA A 11 11.11 36.73 -19.07
CA ALA A 11 9.84 36.24 -19.58
C ALA A 11 9.07 35.57 -18.43
N THR A 12 7.86 36.04 -18.16
CA THR A 12 6.79 35.16 -17.70
C THR A 12 6.57 34.19 -18.86
N LEU A 13 7.36 33.13 -18.88
CA LEU A 13 7.17 32.03 -19.79
C LEU A 13 5.79 31.48 -19.46
N LEU A 14 4.83 31.82 -20.31
CA LEU A 14 3.73 30.94 -20.65
C LEU A 14 4.33 29.54 -20.77
N PHE A 15 4.25 28.74 -19.72
CA PHE A 15 4.02 27.32 -19.89
C PHE A 15 2.55 27.16 -20.26
N ALA A 16 2.20 27.68 -21.44
CA ALA A 16 1.23 27.03 -22.31
C ALA A 16 1.95 25.82 -22.92
N GLY A 17 2.33 24.88 -22.05
CA GLY A 17 2.79 23.55 -22.41
C GLY A 17 1.60 22.63 -22.25
N THR A 18 0.73 22.62 -23.25
CA THR A 18 -0.29 21.59 -23.52
C THR A 18 -0.91 20.93 -22.28
N ALA A 19 -1.74 21.66 -21.52
CA ALA A 19 -2.97 21.04 -21.09
C ALA A 19 -3.78 20.77 -22.37
N MET A 20 -3.46 19.70 -23.09
CA MET A 20 -4.48 19.04 -23.91
C MET A 20 -5.61 18.80 -22.90
N GLY A 21 -6.76 19.44 -23.09
CA GLY A 21 -7.84 19.37 -22.11
C GLY A 21 -8.14 17.90 -21.86
N GLN A 22 -7.70 17.39 -20.70
CA GLN A 22 -7.82 15.98 -20.37
C GLN A 22 -9.32 15.70 -20.32
N ALA A 23 -9.82 14.94 -21.29
CA ALA A 23 -11.23 14.61 -21.28
C ALA A 23 -11.44 13.49 -20.26
N THR A 24 -12.42 13.66 -19.38
CA THR A 24 -12.83 12.57 -18.51
C THR A 24 -13.64 11.56 -19.31
N ARG A 25 -13.15 10.32 -19.36
CA ARG A 25 -13.84 9.19 -19.97
C ARG A 25 -14.44 8.32 -18.89
N TYR A 26 -15.71 7.97 -19.08
CA TYR A 26 -16.47 7.20 -18.13
C TYR A 26 -16.58 5.77 -18.60
N TRP A 27 -16.16 4.86 -17.74
CA TRP A 27 -16.40 3.44 -17.93
C TRP A 27 -17.88 3.14 -17.74
N ASN A 28 -18.49 2.59 -18.78
CA ASN A 28 -19.89 2.15 -18.83
C ASN A 28 -20.03 0.62 -18.97
N GLY A 29 -18.93 -0.11 -19.11
CA GLY A 29 -18.94 -1.57 -19.26
C GLY A 29 -19.65 -2.25 -18.08
N SER A 30 -20.65 -3.08 -18.39
CA SER A 30 -21.45 -3.80 -17.40
C SER A 30 -20.71 -5.02 -16.86
N SER A 31 -20.97 -5.37 -15.61
CA SER A 31 -20.59 -6.64 -15.00
C SER A 31 -21.12 -7.84 -15.79
N GLY A 32 -20.26 -8.44 -16.64
CA GLY A 32 -20.42 -9.85 -17.05
C GLY A 32 -20.58 -10.19 -18.55
N VAL A 33 -20.49 -9.24 -19.49
CA VAL A 33 -20.52 -9.58 -20.94
C VAL A 33 -19.24 -9.20 -21.67
N ASP A 34 -18.71 -8.00 -21.41
CA ASP A 34 -17.41 -7.55 -21.89
C ASP A 34 -16.78 -6.63 -20.84
N ASN A 35 -15.64 -7.04 -20.29
CA ASN A 35 -14.85 -6.26 -19.33
C ASN A 35 -13.50 -5.83 -19.91
N ASN A 36 -13.30 -5.97 -21.21
CA ASN A 36 -12.05 -5.63 -21.88
C ASN A 36 -11.90 -4.11 -21.95
N TRP A 37 -10.82 -3.57 -21.37
CA TRP A 37 -10.52 -2.13 -21.36
C TRP A 37 -10.49 -1.55 -22.78
N GLU A 38 -9.98 -2.33 -23.72
CA GLU A 38 -9.75 -1.96 -25.11
C GLU A 38 -11.04 -1.94 -25.95
N THR A 39 -12.16 -2.49 -25.46
CA THR A 39 -13.44 -2.42 -26.17
C THR A 39 -14.01 -1.00 -26.05
N ALA A 40 -13.98 -0.25 -27.16
CA ALA A 40 -14.47 1.14 -27.20
C ALA A 40 -15.92 1.32 -26.72
N ALA A 41 -16.79 0.32 -26.91
CA ALA A 41 -18.18 0.35 -26.48
C ALA A 41 -18.35 0.32 -24.94
N ASN A 42 -17.32 -0.08 -24.20
CA ASN A 42 -17.31 -0.05 -22.74
C ASN A 42 -17.06 1.35 -22.17
N TRP A 43 -16.75 2.33 -23.02
CA TRP A 43 -16.52 3.72 -22.63
C TRP A 43 -17.60 4.63 -23.21
N ASP A 44 -17.89 5.75 -22.55
CA ASP A 44 -18.67 6.82 -23.18
C ASP A 44 -17.94 7.44 -24.39
N THR A 45 -16.62 7.46 -24.31
CA THR A 45 -15.69 7.64 -25.44
C THR A 45 -14.39 6.96 -25.06
N ALA A 46 -13.82 6.16 -25.96
CA ALA A 46 -12.57 5.45 -25.67
C ALA A 46 -11.45 6.44 -25.27
N PRO A 47 -10.74 6.20 -24.15
CA PRO A 47 -9.67 7.07 -23.71
C PRO A 47 -8.48 7.05 -24.67
N VAL A 48 -7.91 8.23 -24.91
CA VAL A 48 -6.62 8.39 -25.59
C VAL A 48 -5.54 8.81 -24.58
N PRO A 49 -4.24 8.69 -24.91
CA PRO A 49 -3.17 9.08 -23.99
C PRO A 49 -3.35 10.48 -23.41
N GLY A 50 -3.38 10.55 -22.07
CA GLY A 50 -3.59 11.80 -21.31
C GLY A 50 -5.03 12.07 -20.90
N ASP A 51 -6.03 11.35 -21.43
CA ASP A 51 -7.41 11.42 -20.92
C ASP A 51 -7.51 10.82 -19.51
N ASN A 52 -8.50 11.24 -18.73
CA ASN A 52 -8.75 10.72 -17.39
C ASN A 52 -9.67 9.51 -17.49
N ALA A 53 -9.29 8.39 -16.88
CA ALA A 53 -10.12 7.19 -16.82
C ALA A 53 -10.93 7.17 -15.53
N ASN A 54 -12.26 7.13 -15.67
CA ASN A 54 -13.17 7.24 -14.56
C ASN A 54 -14.12 6.05 -14.48
N PHE A 55 -13.99 5.26 -13.42
CA PHE A 55 -14.84 4.12 -13.07
C PHE A 55 -15.99 4.55 -12.15
N ARG A 56 -16.61 5.68 -12.49
CA ARG A 56 -17.84 6.20 -11.89
C ARG A 56 -18.88 6.20 -12.99
N GLY A 57 -19.97 5.49 -12.82
CA GLY A 57 -20.98 5.40 -13.88
C GLY A 57 -21.55 6.77 -14.21
N LYS A 58 -21.56 7.13 -15.49
CA LYS A 58 -22.27 8.33 -15.97
C LYS A 58 -23.79 8.13 -15.94
N THR A 59 -24.23 6.88 -16.11
CA THR A 59 -25.64 6.46 -16.08
C THR A 59 -25.75 5.03 -15.53
N GLY A 60 -26.31 4.84 -14.33
CA GLY A 60 -27.01 3.63 -13.84
C GLY A 60 -26.35 2.23 -13.88
N GLY A 61 -25.19 2.05 -14.50
CA GLY A 61 -24.64 0.73 -14.86
C GLY A 61 -23.21 0.43 -14.39
N ALA A 62 -22.52 1.36 -13.70
CA ALA A 62 -21.18 1.09 -13.16
C ALA A 62 -21.19 0.53 -11.73
N GLN A 63 -22.37 0.22 -11.20
CA GLN A 63 -22.51 -0.60 -10.00
C GLN A 63 -21.84 -1.93 -10.30
N ASP A 64 -20.68 -2.18 -9.70
CA ASP A 64 -19.88 -3.39 -9.94
C ASP A 64 -19.25 -3.47 -11.35
N ALA A 65 -19.00 -2.34 -12.00
CA ALA A 65 -18.23 -2.31 -13.24
C ALA A 65 -16.87 -3.00 -13.05
N THR A 66 -16.62 -4.04 -13.84
CA THR A 66 -15.30 -4.71 -13.89
C THR A 66 -14.63 -4.35 -15.19
N ALA A 67 -13.36 -3.91 -15.15
CA ALA A 67 -12.50 -3.79 -16.31
C ALA A 67 -11.25 -4.65 -16.17
N GLN A 68 -10.72 -5.08 -17.31
CA GLN A 68 -9.47 -5.81 -17.45
C GLN A 68 -8.61 -5.08 -18.48
N LEU A 69 -7.46 -4.57 -18.05
CA LEU A 69 -6.44 -4.07 -18.96
C LEU A 69 -5.47 -5.21 -19.27
N SER A 70 -5.28 -5.52 -20.54
CA SER A 70 -4.35 -6.57 -21.00
C SER A 70 -3.20 -6.04 -21.85
N SER A 71 -3.25 -4.75 -22.22
CA SER A 71 -2.25 -4.08 -23.04
C SER A 71 -1.67 -2.83 -22.35
N ALA A 72 -0.87 -2.06 -23.09
CA ALA A 72 -0.32 -0.81 -22.58
C ALA A 72 -1.33 0.34 -22.70
N ALA A 73 -1.50 1.10 -21.62
CA ALA A 73 -2.33 2.30 -21.61
C ALA A 73 -1.65 3.42 -20.81
N THR A 74 -1.84 4.66 -21.27
CA THR A 74 -1.42 5.87 -20.56
C THR A 74 -2.63 6.76 -20.36
N ILE A 75 -2.87 7.22 -19.14
CA ILE A 75 -3.99 8.09 -18.77
C ILE A 75 -3.49 9.23 -17.87
N GLY A 76 -4.26 10.33 -17.82
CA GLY A 76 -4.05 11.44 -16.90
C GLY A 76 -4.31 11.01 -15.46
N ASP A 77 -5.58 11.11 -15.04
CA ASP A 77 -6.05 10.57 -13.77
C ASP A 77 -6.60 9.14 -13.90
N LEU A 78 -6.46 8.35 -12.85
CA LEU A 78 -7.22 7.12 -12.62
C LEU A 78 -8.15 7.30 -11.41
N LEU A 79 -9.45 7.36 -11.65
CA LEU A 79 -10.45 7.54 -10.60
C LEU A 79 -11.35 6.31 -10.52
N ILE A 80 -11.29 5.56 -9.42
CA ILE A 80 -12.13 4.38 -9.17
C ILE A 80 -12.94 4.56 -7.89
N GLY A 81 -14.26 4.40 -8.00
CA GLY A 81 -15.20 4.63 -6.91
C GLY A 81 -15.65 6.10 -6.79
N GLY A 82 -16.76 6.32 -6.09
CA GLY A 82 -17.40 7.63 -5.93
C GLY A 82 -18.71 7.74 -6.71
N VAL A 83 -19.61 8.58 -6.21
CA VAL A 83 -20.94 8.76 -6.77
C VAL A 83 -21.05 10.11 -7.47
N GLY A 84 -20.76 10.19 -8.78
CA GLY A 84 -21.22 11.34 -9.55
C GLY A 84 -22.74 11.56 -9.38
N ALA A 85 -23.28 12.72 -9.76
CA ALA A 85 -24.71 13.07 -9.63
C ALA A 85 -25.73 12.09 -10.30
N ALA A 86 -25.26 10.97 -10.87
CA ALA A 86 -26.02 9.87 -11.43
C ALA A 86 -25.39 8.47 -11.15
N SER A 87 -24.68 8.28 -10.03
CA SER A 87 -24.06 7.00 -9.66
C SER A 87 -24.72 6.37 -8.42
N THR A 88 -24.49 5.08 -8.23
CA THR A 88 -25.40 4.16 -7.52
C THR A 88 -24.53 3.02 -6.89
N GLN A 89 -25.05 2.23 -5.92
CA GLN A 89 -24.27 1.36 -5.02
C GLN A 89 -23.48 0.24 -5.73
N GLY A 90 -22.17 0.06 -5.48
CA GLY A 90 -21.39 -1.08 -6.00
C GLY A 90 -19.87 -0.98 -5.75
N THR A 91 -19.12 -1.98 -6.21
CA THR A 91 -17.66 -2.10 -6.08
C THR A 91 -16.97 -2.13 -7.46
N PRO A 92 -16.79 -0.97 -8.12
CA PRO A 92 -16.03 -0.90 -9.37
C PRO A 92 -14.62 -1.45 -9.18
N THR A 93 -14.17 -2.26 -10.14
CA THR A 93 -12.92 -3.01 -10.09
C THR A 93 -12.15 -2.88 -11.39
N LEU A 94 -10.88 -2.47 -11.31
CA LEU A 94 -9.94 -2.58 -12.42
C LEU A 94 -8.95 -3.73 -12.15
N THR A 95 -8.80 -4.63 -13.11
CA THR A 95 -7.79 -5.69 -13.07
C THR A 95 -6.71 -5.44 -14.12
N LEU A 96 -5.46 -5.35 -13.70
CA LEU A 96 -4.30 -5.26 -14.58
C LEU A 96 -3.76 -6.68 -14.79
N LYS A 97 -3.85 -7.19 -16.02
CA LYS A 97 -3.54 -8.58 -16.37
C LYS A 97 -2.06 -8.73 -16.72
N SER A 98 -1.57 -9.97 -16.75
CA SER A 98 -0.22 -10.26 -17.23
C SER A 98 0.02 -9.70 -18.64
N GLY A 99 1.18 -9.08 -18.83
CA GLY A 99 1.55 -8.37 -20.05
C GLY A 99 1.02 -6.94 -20.18
N SER A 100 0.15 -6.48 -19.27
CA SER A 100 -0.34 -5.10 -19.28
C SER A 100 0.70 -4.11 -18.73
N ALA A 101 0.57 -2.86 -19.14
CA ALA A 101 1.38 -1.75 -18.63
C ALA A 101 0.52 -0.50 -18.50
N LEU A 102 0.27 -0.05 -17.28
CA LEU A 102 -0.56 1.13 -17.01
C LEU A 102 0.33 2.25 -16.52
N SER A 103 0.32 3.38 -17.22
CA SER A 103 0.97 4.61 -16.80
C SER A 103 -0.07 5.66 -16.48
N VAL A 104 -0.15 6.08 -15.22
CA VAL A 104 -0.99 7.18 -14.77
C VAL A 104 -0.09 8.37 -14.50
N THR A 105 -0.29 9.43 -15.29
CA THR A 105 0.62 10.59 -15.29
C THR A 105 0.26 11.66 -14.26
N ASP A 106 -0.93 11.55 -13.68
CA ASP A 106 -1.48 12.46 -12.66
C ASP A 106 -2.02 11.62 -11.49
N ASP A 107 -3.10 12.04 -10.85
CA ASP A 107 -3.63 11.44 -9.63
C ASP A 107 -4.25 10.04 -9.85
N THR A 108 -4.03 9.16 -8.88
CA THR A 108 -4.71 7.88 -8.75
C THR A 108 -5.48 7.81 -7.45
N GLN A 109 -6.77 7.48 -7.57
CA GLN A 109 -7.69 7.47 -6.46
C GLN A 109 -8.52 6.18 -6.51
N ILE A 110 -8.27 5.28 -5.55
CA ILE A 110 -9.00 4.01 -5.41
C ILE A 110 -9.91 4.13 -4.19
N GLY A 111 -11.22 4.05 -4.39
CA GLY A 111 -12.20 4.28 -3.33
C GLY A 111 -12.30 5.76 -3.04
N PHE A 112 -12.56 6.55 -4.09
CA PHE A 112 -12.54 8.01 -4.03
C PHE A 112 -13.94 8.59 -3.81
N SER A 113 -14.14 9.34 -2.73
CA SER A 113 -15.42 9.98 -2.38
C SER A 113 -15.31 11.50 -2.47
N LEU A 114 -16.31 12.16 -3.07
CA LEU A 114 -16.43 13.64 -3.10
C LEU A 114 -17.63 14.12 -2.28
N ALA A 115 -17.60 15.40 -1.86
CA ALA A 115 -18.70 16.00 -1.10
C ALA A 115 -20.04 16.03 -1.87
N GLY A 116 -19.99 16.07 -3.20
CA GLY A 116 -21.16 16.01 -4.06
C GLY A 116 -21.71 14.60 -4.28
N ASP A 117 -21.05 13.59 -3.73
CA ASP A 117 -21.47 12.20 -3.88
C ASP A 117 -22.74 11.94 -3.08
N SER A 118 -23.65 11.10 -3.60
CA SER A 118 -24.89 10.77 -2.89
C SER A 118 -24.75 9.59 -1.92
N SER A 119 -23.60 8.90 -1.90
CA SER A 119 -23.32 7.83 -0.95
C SER A 119 -21.82 7.57 -0.79
N ALA A 120 -21.48 6.61 0.07
CA ALA A 120 -20.12 6.12 0.24
C ALA A 120 -19.52 5.58 -1.07
N ALA A 121 -18.21 5.73 -1.22
CA ALA A 121 -17.42 5.20 -2.31
C ALA A 121 -16.74 3.88 -1.91
N VAL A 122 -16.82 2.87 -2.77
CA VAL A 122 -16.03 1.63 -2.67
C VAL A 122 -15.32 1.38 -4.00
N ALA A 123 -14.10 0.84 -3.99
CA ALA A 123 -13.43 0.41 -5.22
C ALA A 123 -12.32 -0.62 -4.99
N GLN A 124 -11.95 -1.32 -6.06
CA GLN A 124 -10.84 -2.26 -6.09
C GLN A 124 -9.91 -2.03 -7.29
N LEU A 125 -8.61 -2.21 -7.05
CA LEU A 125 -7.59 -2.36 -8.08
C LEU A 125 -6.82 -3.66 -7.85
N ASN A 126 -6.87 -4.56 -8.82
CA ASN A 126 -6.20 -5.84 -8.75
C ASN A 126 -5.05 -5.86 -9.76
N VAL A 127 -3.81 -5.94 -9.29
CA VAL A 127 -2.62 -6.08 -10.12
C VAL A 127 -2.22 -7.55 -10.12
N VAL A 128 -2.51 -8.24 -11.21
CA VAL A 128 -2.17 -9.67 -11.35
C VAL A 128 -0.69 -9.80 -11.70
N ASP A 129 -0.22 -9.01 -12.66
CA ASP A 129 1.15 -8.99 -13.17
C ASP A 129 1.31 -7.78 -14.12
N GLY A 130 2.52 -7.52 -14.63
CA GLY A 130 2.84 -6.39 -15.51
C GLY A 130 3.72 -5.33 -14.86
N THR A 131 3.86 -4.18 -15.53
CA THR A 131 4.66 -3.05 -15.02
C THR A 131 3.83 -1.77 -15.06
N HIS A 132 3.58 -1.20 -13.88
CA HIS A 132 2.66 -0.07 -13.73
C HIS A 132 3.35 1.09 -13.02
N SER A 133 3.11 2.30 -13.50
CA SER A 133 3.70 3.52 -12.97
C SER A 133 2.64 4.57 -12.66
N PHE A 134 2.73 5.12 -11.45
CA PHE A 134 1.84 6.15 -10.92
C PHE A 134 2.70 7.32 -10.51
N THR A 135 2.64 8.41 -11.29
CA THR A 135 3.64 9.47 -11.18
C THR A 135 3.28 10.57 -10.19
N ASP A 136 1.98 10.78 -9.92
CA ASP A 136 1.51 11.70 -8.90
C ASP A 136 0.84 10.96 -7.72
N LEU A 137 -0.10 11.60 -7.01
CA LEU A 137 -0.67 11.07 -5.78
C LEU A 137 -1.30 9.70 -6.01
N PHE A 138 -1.01 8.76 -5.11
CA PHE A 138 -1.63 7.44 -5.12
C PHE A 138 -2.40 7.24 -3.82
N ASN A 139 -3.72 7.38 -3.86
CA ASN A 139 -4.58 7.27 -2.70
C ASN A 139 -5.46 6.02 -2.75
N ILE A 140 -5.58 5.36 -1.59
CA ILE A 140 -6.51 4.26 -1.34
C ILE A 140 -7.44 4.67 -0.20
N GLY A 141 -8.74 4.77 -0.45
CA GLY A 141 -9.71 5.28 0.51
C GLY A 141 -9.51 6.77 0.75
N ASN A 142 -10.09 7.61 -0.11
CA ASN A 142 -9.96 9.06 0.03
C ASN A 142 -11.34 9.73 0.15
N VAL A 143 -11.61 10.30 1.33
CA VAL A 143 -12.77 11.18 1.54
C VAL A 143 -12.38 12.62 1.22
N ALA A 144 -12.55 13.03 -0.03
CA ALA A 144 -12.10 14.34 -0.51
C ALA A 144 -13.20 15.40 -0.49
N GLY A 145 -12.75 16.65 -0.47
CA GLY A 145 -13.61 17.83 -0.43
C GLY A 145 -13.97 18.29 0.98
N VAL A 146 -14.40 19.53 1.06
CA VAL A 146 -14.79 20.19 2.31
C VAL A 146 -16.14 19.66 2.76
N GLY A 147 -16.26 19.26 4.03
CA GLY A 147 -17.53 18.81 4.62
C GLY A 147 -18.08 17.50 4.04
N ASN A 148 -17.25 16.72 3.33
CA ASN A 148 -17.67 15.44 2.79
C ASN A 148 -17.98 14.45 3.94
N ALA A 149 -19.23 14.04 4.04
CA ALA A 149 -19.73 13.09 5.03
C ALA A 149 -19.81 11.65 4.50
N ASN A 150 -19.59 11.44 3.20
CA ASN A 150 -19.64 10.12 2.58
C ASN A 150 -18.38 9.33 2.91
N ALA A 151 -18.55 8.08 3.30
CA ALA A 151 -17.41 7.20 3.55
C ALA A 151 -16.65 6.86 2.25
N ALA A 152 -15.40 6.47 2.38
CA ALA A 152 -14.54 6.03 1.29
C ALA A 152 -13.81 4.74 1.70
N ASN A 153 -13.93 3.70 0.89
CA ASN A 153 -13.25 2.42 1.07
C ASN A 153 -12.54 2.01 -0.22
N GLY A 154 -11.21 1.91 -0.18
CA GLY A 154 -10.41 1.47 -1.32
C GLY A 154 -9.66 0.19 -0.99
N SER A 155 -9.49 -0.68 -1.98
CA SER A 155 -8.61 -1.85 -1.84
C SER A 155 -7.73 -2.01 -3.06
N VAL A 156 -6.45 -2.28 -2.83
CA VAL A 156 -5.48 -2.61 -3.86
C VAL A 156 -4.84 -3.95 -3.50
N THR A 157 -4.87 -4.91 -4.42
CA THR A 157 -4.19 -6.20 -4.26
C THR A 157 -3.16 -6.36 -5.37
N VAL A 158 -1.94 -6.73 -5.01
CA VAL A 158 -0.83 -7.00 -5.94
C VAL A 158 -0.43 -8.46 -5.77
N SER A 159 -0.82 -9.30 -6.74
CA SER A 159 -0.47 -10.72 -6.76
C SER A 159 0.85 -10.97 -7.52
N GLY A 160 1.29 -10.02 -8.35
CA GLY A 160 2.50 -10.13 -9.17
C GLY A 160 2.87 -8.82 -9.87
N GLY A 161 3.92 -8.86 -10.69
CA GLY A 161 4.38 -7.70 -11.45
C GLY A 161 5.04 -6.61 -10.60
N SER A 162 4.98 -5.36 -11.06
CA SER A 162 5.56 -4.21 -10.39
C SER A 162 4.65 -2.99 -10.39
N LEU A 163 4.62 -2.30 -9.24
CA LEU A 163 3.90 -1.07 -8.98
C LEU A 163 4.91 0.01 -8.55
N SER A 164 5.12 1.04 -9.39
CA SER A 164 6.04 2.13 -9.11
C SER A 164 5.29 3.43 -8.79
N LEU A 165 5.55 4.00 -7.63
CA LEU A 165 5.00 5.28 -7.16
C LEU A 165 6.10 6.36 -7.18
N ALA A 166 5.93 7.42 -7.97
CA ALA A 166 6.93 8.49 -8.03
C ALA A 166 6.67 9.62 -7.01
N ALA A 167 5.42 9.81 -6.62
CA ALA A 167 5.02 10.78 -5.60
C ALA A 167 4.55 10.09 -4.31
N ILE A 168 3.80 10.84 -3.48
CA ILE A 168 3.33 10.38 -2.18
C ILE A 168 2.19 9.37 -2.38
N GLY A 169 2.29 8.23 -1.71
CA GLY A 169 1.18 7.30 -1.55
C GLY A 169 0.48 7.45 -0.20
N LYS A 170 -0.84 7.25 -0.15
CA LYS A 170 -1.62 7.32 1.08
C LYS A 170 -2.69 6.24 1.14
N ILE A 171 -2.79 5.61 2.30
CA ILE A 171 -3.89 4.72 2.65
C ILE A 171 -4.75 5.39 3.71
N ALA A 172 -6.06 5.41 3.48
CA ALA A 172 -7.09 5.99 4.33
C ALA A 172 -6.84 7.47 4.65
N THR A 173 -6.96 8.33 3.63
CA THR A 173 -6.81 9.78 3.75
C THR A 173 -8.17 10.50 3.67
N ARG A 174 -8.20 11.77 4.08
CA ARG A 174 -9.37 12.63 3.94
C ARG A 174 -8.98 14.10 3.87
N GLY A 175 -9.88 14.91 3.32
CA GLY A 175 -9.80 16.37 3.40
C GLY A 175 -9.93 16.88 4.83
N ALA A 176 -9.30 18.02 5.14
CA ALA A 176 -9.16 18.53 6.52
C ALA A 176 -10.48 18.72 7.29
N THR A 177 -11.60 18.96 6.60
CA THR A 177 -12.93 19.16 7.20
C THR A 177 -13.92 18.06 6.85
N ALA A 178 -13.47 16.99 6.20
CA ALA A 178 -14.31 15.84 5.90
C ALA A 178 -14.61 15.04 7.17
N THR A 179 -15.85 14.56 7.29
CA THR A 179 -16.32 13.76 8.43
C THR A 179 -16.63 12.31 8.06
N GLY A 180 -16.67 12.00 6.77
CA GLY A 180 -16.83 10.64 6.28
C GLY A 180 -15.72 9.71 6.77
N ALA A 181 -16.08 8.46 7.05
CA ALA A 181 -15.10 7.43 7.41
C ALA A 181 -14.19 7.13 6.20
N SER A 182 -12.89 7.08 6.43
CA SER A 182 -11.91 6.72 5.41
C SER A 182 -11.25 5.40 5.78
N SER A 183 -11.24 4.44 4.86
CA SER A 183 -10.58 3.16 5.03
C SER A 183 -9.90 2.73 3.73
N GLY A 184 -8.72 2.13 3.85
CA GLY A 184 -7.98 1.66 2.69
C GLY A 184 -7.13 0.43 3.03
N THR A 185 -6.98 -0.45 2.05
CA THR A 185 -6.10 -1.61 2.15
C THR A 185 -5.18 -1.72 0.94
N LEU A 186 -3.91 -2.01 1.18
CA LEU A 186 -2.94 -2.40 0.16
C LEU A 186 -2.35 -3.75 0.57
N THR A 187 -2.61 -4.79 -0.21
CA THR A 187 -2.07 -6.13 0.02
C THR A 187 -1.11 -6.48 -1.09
N LEU A 188 0.12 -6.85 -0.75
CA LEU A 188 1.05 -7.54 -1.62
C LEU A 188 0.99 -9.02 -1.27
N GLU A 189 0.43 -9.83 -2.16
CA GLU A 189 0.54 -11.30 -2.12
C GLU A 189 1.79 -11.76 -2.90
N GLY A 190 2.35 -10.86 -3.71
CA GLY A 190 3.54 -11.07 -4.53
C GLY A 190 4.05 -9.77 -5.16
N GLY A 191 4.95 -9.89 -6.14
CA GLY A 191 5.44 -8.77 -6.92
C GLY A 191 6.29 -7.75 -6.15
N LEU A 192 6.37 -6.53 -6.71
CA LEU A 192 7.18 -5.43 -6.18
C LEU A 192 6.37 -4.13 -6.10
N LEU A 193 6.36 -3.51 -4.92
CA LEU A 193 5.97 -2.11 -4.74
C LEU A 193 7.23 -1.26 -4.56
N THR A 194 7.42 -0.22 -5.37
CA THR A 194 8.53 0.72 -5.22
C THR A 194 8.01 2.14 -5.14
N SER A 195 8.37 2.87 -4.09
CA SER A 195 8.22 4.32 -4.02
C SER A 195 9.58 4.99 -4.16
N THR A 196 9.73 5.84 -5.17
CA THR A 196 10.97 6.61 -5.40
C THR A 196 10.94 7.97 -4.69
N LYS A 197 9.82 8.31 -4.05
CA LYS A 197 9.65 9.57 -3.32
C LYS A 197 10.55 9.62 -2.08
N THR A 198 11.46 10.59 -2.04
CA THR A 198 12.28 10.90 -0.86
C THR A 198 11.54 11.82 0.11
N GLY A 199 12.01 11.89 1.37
CA GLY A 199 11.31 12.60 2.44
C GLY A 199 10.20 11.73 3.02
N VAL A 200 8.96 12.23 3.12
CA VAL A 200 7.82 11.36 3.43
C VAL A 200 7.27 10.78 2.13
N GLY A 201 7.42 9.46 1.97
CA GLY A 201 7.04 8.76 0.74
C GLY A 201 5.67 8.10 0.82
N PHE A 202 5.25 7.65 2.01
CA PHE A 202 4.04 6.85 2.14
C PHE A 202 3.35 7.00 3.51
N TYR A 203 2.03 6.91 3.50
CA TYR A 203 1.20 6.94 4.72
C TYR A 203 0.30 5.72 4.80
N VAL A 204 0.26 5.08 5.97
CA VAL A 204 -0.66 4.01 6.32
C VAL A 204 -1.56 4.51 7.45
N GLY A 205 -2.84 4.79 7.15
CA GLY A 205 -3.72 5.42 8.12
C GLY A 205 -3.42 6.90 8.29
N ASP A 206 -3.37 7.66 7.19
CA ASP A 206 -3.09 9.12 7.23
C ASP A 206 -4.08 9.83 8.16
N TYR A 207 -5.38 9.62 7.93
CA TYR A 207 -6.46 10.15 8.77
C TYR A 207 -7.51 9.10 9.19
N GLY A 208 -7.66 8.04 8.40
CA GLY A 208 -8.64 6.98 8.62
C GLY A 208 -8.01 5.70 9.11
N ASN A 209 -8.63 4.57 8.75
CA ASN A 209 -8.12 3.22 9.05
C ASN A 209 -7.41 2.63 7.83
N GLY A 210 -6.07 2.63 7.85
CA GLY A 210 -5.24 2.13 6.77
C GLY A 210 -4.51 0.84 7.11
N MET A 211 -4.44 -0.07 6.16
CA MET A 211 -3.70 -1.33 6.29
C MET A 211 -2.78 -1.56 5.09
N LEU A 212 -1.52 -1.86 5.38
CA LEU A 212 -0.54 -2.35 4.41
C LEU A 212 -0.14 -3.76 4.81
N THR A 213 -0.42 -4.74 3.95
CA THR A 213 -0.13 -6.15 4.20
C THR A 213 0.86 -6.65 3.16
N LEU A 214 1.92 -7.30 3.63
CA LEU A 214 2.91 -7.99 2.82
C LEU A 214 2.80 -9.48 3.15
N ASP A 215 1.87 -10.14 2.47
CA ASP A 215 1.62 -11.59 2.50
C ASP A 215 2.36 -12.27 1.35
N GLY A 216 3.62 -11.85 1.17
CA GLY A 216 4.45 -12.11 0.01
C GLY A 216 4.98 -10.80 -0.60
N GLY A 217 5.77 -10.93 -1.67
CA GLY A 217 6.31 -9.79 -2.40
C GLY A 217 7.30 -8.92 -1.61
N ASN A 218 7.71 -7.80 -2.20
CA ASN A 218 8.61 -6.84 -1.58
C ASN A 218 8.10 -5.41 -1.76
N ALA A 219 8.20 -4.59 -0.72
CA ALA A 219 7.96 -3.16 -0.81
C ALA A 219 9.22 -2.36 -0.45
N THR A 220 9.58 -1.41 -1.30
CA THR A 220 10.77 -0.56 -1.14
C THR A 220 10.36 0.90 -1.18
N PHE A 221 10.63 1.65 -0.10
CA PHE A 221 10.38 3.08 -0.01
C PHE A 221 11.69 3.85 0.14
N ALA A 222 12.02 4.68 -0.85
CA ALA A 222 13.18 5.57 -0.76
C ALA A 222 13.03 6.62 0.35
N GLY A 223 11.79 6.94 0.73
CA GLY A 223 11.44 7.84 1.82
C GLY A 223 10.97 7.13 3.09
N ASN A 224 10.41 7.92 3.98
CA ASN A 224 9.82 7.48 5.24
C ASN A 224 8.41 6.93 4.99
N VAL A 225 8.04 5.91 5.76
CA VAL A 225 6.68 5.39 5.88
C VAL A 225 6.12 5.86 7.22
N ASN A 226 5.00 6.58 7.20
CA ASN A 226 4.33 7.05 8.41
C ASN A 226 3.06 6.23 8.66
N VAL A 227 2.87 5.76 9.89
CA VAL A 227 1.75 4.91 10.28
C VAL A 227 0.93 5.62 11.35
N ALA A 228 -0.38 5.70 11.15
CA ALA A 228 -1.33 6.37 12.05
C ALA A 228 -0.86 7.77 12.50
N GLN A 229 -0.51 8.64 11.54
CA GLN A 229 0.15 9.90 11.87
C GLN A 229 -0.71 10.81 12.76
N GLN A 230 -2.01 10.85 12.48
CA GLN A 230 -2.96 11.77 13.11
C GLN A 230 -3.65 11.11 14.31
N SER A 231 -3.95 11.92 15.33
CA SER A 231 -4.77 11.46 16.45
C SER A 231 -6.15 11.00 15.96
N GLY A 232 -6.57 9.81 16.39
CA GLY A 232 -7.82 9.19 15.97
C GLY A 232 -7.77 8.49 14.60
N SER A 233 -6.61 8.44 13.94
CA SER A 233 -6.38 7.52 12.82
C SER A 233 -5.84 6.18 13.33
N SER A 234 -5.96 5.13 12.51
CA SER A 234 -5.38 3.82 12.78
C SER A 234 -4.61 3.34 11.57
N GLY A 235 -3.46 2.70 11.82
CA GLY A 235 -2.54 2.27 10.78
C GLY A 235 -1.90 0.95 11.18
N THR A 236 -1.98 -0.04 10.30
CA THR A 236 -1.35 -1.35 10.53
C THR A 236 -0.46 -1.71 9.35
N ILE A 237 0.78 -2.09 9.65
CA ILE A 237 1.65 -2.77 8.69
C ILE A 237 1.77 -4.23 9.14
N SER A 238 1.47 -5.18 8.27
CA SER A 238 1.61 -6.61 8.55
C SER A 238 2.63 -7.23 7.58
N LEU A 239 3.74 -7.73 8.11
CA LEU A 239 4.82 -8.38 7.37
C LEU A 239 4.69 -9.90 7.56
N LEU A 240 3.74 -10.52 6.86
CA LEU A 240 3.40 -11.93 7.07
C LEU A 240 4.42 -12.84 6.42
N ASP A 241 4.69 -12.68 5.12
CA ASP A 241 5.73 -13.40 4.36
C ASP A 241 6.56 -12.46 3.45
N GLY A 242 6.11 -11.22 3.28
CA GLY A 242 6.79 -10.23 2.45
C GLY A 242 7.70 -9.27 3.23
N ASN A 243 8.55 -8.57 2.48
CA ASN A 243 9.61 -7.75 3.06
C ASN A 243 9.40 -6.27 2.80
N LEU A 244 9.64 -5.45 3.83
CA LEU A 244 9.55 -4.00 3.74
C LEU A 244 10.95 -3.39 3.95
N HIS A 245 11.44 -2.68 2.94
CA HIS A 245 12.60 -1.79 3.07
C HIS A 245 12.13 -0.33 3.02
N ALA A 246 12.54 0.48 4.00
CA ALA A 246 12.21 1.90 4.05
C ALA A 246 13.38 2.75 4.56
N ASN A 247 13.37 4.07 4.31
CA ASN A 247 14.36 4.93 4.97
C ASN A 247 14.18 4.95 6.50
N THR A 248 12.92 4.99 6.94
CA THR A 248 12.49 4.73 8.33
C THR A 248 10.99 4.49 8.32
N VAL A 249 10.50 3.75 9.30
CA VAL A 249 9.08 3.74 9.66
C VAL A 249 8.91 4.70 10.85
N THR A 250 7.80 5.45 10.88
CA THR A 250 7.42 6.29 12.02
C THR A 250 6.02 5.90 12.46
N LEU A 251 5.88 5.49 13.72
CA LEU A 251 4.60 5.25 14.36
C LEU A 251 4.12 6.58 14.97
N GLY A 252 2.96 7.03 14.53
CA GLY A 252 2.43 8.36 14.81
C GLY A 252 1.68 8.48 16.12
N SER A 253 0.79 9.47 16.19
CA SER A 253 0.00 9.77 17.39
C SER A 253 -1.36 9.05 17.44
N GLY A 254 -1.77 8.42 16.33
CA GLY A 254 -2.92 7.53 16.27
C GLY A 254 -2.58 6.12 16.71
N ASP A 255 -3.51 5.20 16.46
CA ASP A 255 -3.35 3.78 16.80
C ASP A 255 -2.50 3.09 15.73
N ALA A 256 -1.18 3.14 15.89
CA ALA A 256 -0.22 2.52 14.99
C ALA A 256 0.15 1.12 15.47
N SER A 257 0.26 0.16 14.55
CA SER A 257 0.79 -1.17 14.87
C SER A 257 1.62 -1.76 13.73
N LEU A 258 2.55 -2.63 14.12
CA LEU A 258 3.37 -3.44 13.23
C LEU A 258 3.25 -4.91 13.64
N GLU A 259 2.85 -5.77 12.71
CA GLU A 259 2.75 -7.20 12.91
C GLU A 259 3.83 -7.90 12.11
N ILE A 260 4.61 -8.77 12.76
CA ILE A 260 5.73 -9.48 12.14
C ILE A 260 5.44 -10.99 12.14
N GLY A 261 5.34 -11.56 10.94
CA GLY A 261 5.28 -12.98 10.68
C GLY A 261 6.65 -13.55 10.31
N GLU A 262 6.72 -14.21 9.17
CA GLU A 262 7.94 -14.69 8.52
C GLU A 262 8.63 -13.61 7.66
N GLY A 263 7.90 -12.54 7.30
CA GLY A 263 8.46 -11.34 6.68
C GLY A 263 9.35 -10.52 7.63
N PHE A 264 10.07 -9.53 7.08
CA PHE A 264 10.95 -8.66 7.85
C PHE A 264 10.93 -7.21 7.40
N LEU A 265 11.26 -6.32 8.34
CA LEU A 265 11.47 -4.89 8.11
C LEU A 265 12.96 -4.59 8.08
N THR A 266 13.41 -3.81 7.11
CA THR A 266 14.69 -3.13 7.19
C THR A 266 14.58 -1.62 7.01
N MET A 267 15.48 -0.91 7.67
CA MET A 267 15.50 0.55 7.72
C MET A 267 16.91 1.10 7.59
N ASN A 268 17.05 2.21 6.86
CA ASN A 268 18.32 2.92 6.77
C ASN A 268 18.76 3.49 8.12
N LEU A 269 20.07 3.45 8.32
CA LEU A 269 20.81 3.88 9.51
C LEU A 269 20.56 2.98 10.73
N ASN A 270 21.26 3.29 11.82
CA ASN A 270 21.04 2.61 13.09
C ASN A 270 19.75 3.12 13.76
N ARG A 271 18.76 2.24 13.86
CA ARG A 271 17.42 2.46 14.41
C ARG A 271 17.11 1.55 15.59
N ASN A 272 18.09 0.87 16.17
CA ASN A 272 17.88 -0.06 17.27
C ASN A 272 17.13 0.59 18.45
N GLY A 273 17.45 1.84 18.79
CA GLY A 273 16.76 2.56 19.86
C GLY A 273 15.29 2.88 19.53
N LEU A 274 14.97 3.10 18.26
CA LEU A 274 13.60 3.33 17.80
C LEU A 274 12.78 2.03 17.89
N VAL A 275 13.34 0.92 17.41
CA VAL A 275 12.69 -0.41 17.49
C VAL A 275 12.48 -0.84 18.93
N ALA A 276 13.46 -0.62 19.81
CA ALA A 276 13.34 -0.88 21.24
C ALA A 276 12.15 -0.11 21.86
N GLY A 277 11.96 1.14 21.43
CA GLY A 277 10.83 1.98 21.86
C GLY A 277 9.48 1.40 21.44
N TRP A 278 9.34 0.94 20.19
CA TRP A 278 8.09 0.34 19.70
C TRP A 278 7.72 -0.95 20.44
N ILE A 279 8.71 -1.82 20.68
CA ILE A 279 8.48 -3.06 21.43
C ILE A 279 8.05 -2.75 22.87
N ALA A 280 8.71 -1.79 23.53
CA ALA A 280 8.34 -1.36 24.88
C ALA A 280 6.95 -0.69 24.94
N GLY A 281 6.54 -0.04 23.84
CA GLY A 281 5.21 0.55 23.67
C GLY A 281 4.09 -0.47 23.40
N ASN A 282 4.43 -1.72 23.07
CA ASN A 282 3.53 -2.74 22.51
C ASN A 282 2.97 -2.38 21.13
N ASP A 283 3.70 -1.56 20.36
CA ASP A 283 3.31 -1.21 18.99
C ASP A 283 3.72 -2.30 17.98
N VAL A 284 4.58 -3.24 18.39
CA VAL A 284 5.04 -4.37 17.57
C VAL A 284 4.57 -5.69 18.20
N SER A 285 3.99 -6.55 17.38
CA SER A 285 3.63 -7.91 17.77
C SER A 285 4.20 -8.94 16.79
N ALA A 286 4.52 -10.13 17.29
CA ALA A 286 4.87 -11.27 16.48
C ALA A 286 3.64 -12.18 16.28
N VAL A 287 3.30 -12.46 15.03
CA VAL A 287 2.16 -13.31 14.63
C VAL A 287 2.62 -14.60 13.94
N GLY A 288 3.90 -14.67 13.58
CA GLY A 288 4.60 -15.80 12.98
C GLY A 288 6.10 -15.65 13.25
N GLY A 289 6.94 -16.49 12.66
CA GLY A 289 8.38 -16.31 12.77
C GLY A 289 9.19 -17.27 11.92
N ILE A 290 10.34 -16.78 11.48
CA ILE A 290 11.29 -17.53 10.65
C ILE A 290 11.89 -18.67 11.49
N VAL A 291 12.00 -19.87 10.90
CA VAL A 291 12.56 -21.05 11.58
C VAL A 291 14.07 -20.95 11.73
N ASP A 292 14.77 -20.54 10.67
CA ASP A 292 16.22 -20.33 10.66
C ASP A 292 16.53 -18.88 10.28
N ASP A 293 16.95 -18.10 11.28
CA ASP A 293 17.30 -16.69 11.12
C ASP A 293 18.82 -16.46 11.12
N SER A 294 19.62 -17.50 10.86
CA SER A 294 21.09 -17.41 10.85
C SER A 294 21.63 -16.38 9.86
N THR A 295 20.93 -16.18 8.73
CA THR A 295 21.25 -15.14 7.74
C THR A 295 21.12 -13.74 8.36
N PHE A 296 20.05 -13.47 9.10
CA PHE A 296 19.86 -12.18 9.77
C PHE A 296 20.82 -12.02 10.94
N THR A 297 20.92 -13.02 11.80
CA THR A 297 21.75 -12.97 13.01
C THR A 297 23.24 -12.79 12.69
N SER A 298 23.72 -13.30 11.55
CA SER A 298 25.10 -13.11 11.11
C SER A 298 25.38 -11.74 10.49
N VAL A 299 24.38 -11.14 9.81
CA VAL A 299 24.50 -9.83 9.15
C VAL A 299 24.23 -8.68 10.13
N TYR A 300 23.12 -8.74 10.84
CA TYR A 300 22.63 -7.72 11.77
C TYR A 300 23.14 -7.97 13.21
N ALA A 301 24.43 -8.26 13.34
CA ALA A 301 25.04 -8.69 14.61
C ALA A 301 25.30 -7.53 15.59
N SER A 302 25.40 -6.29 15.11
CA SER A 302 25.71 -5.14 15.96
C SER A 302 24.48 -4.70 16.76
N GLY A 303 24.59 -4.72 18.09
CA GLY A 303 23.47 -4.38 18.97
C GLY A 303 22.27 -5.33 18.83
N LEU A 304 22.52 -6.56 18.37
CA LEU A 304 21.49 -7.60 18.25
C LEU A 304 20.79 -7.78 19.58
N THR A 305 19.47 -7.60 19.57
CA THR A 305 18.60 -7.75 20.73
C THR A 305 17.52 -8.76 20.43
N THR A 306 17.06 -9.44 21.47
CA THR A 306 16.13 -10.55 21.40
C THR A 306 15.09 -10.38 22.50
N VAL A 307 13.81 -10.38 22.14
CA VAL A 307 12.70 -10.13 23.06
C VAL A 307 11.61 -11.18 22.82
N THR A 308 11.23 -11.90 23.88
CA THR A 308 10.08 -12.82 23.82
C THR A 308 8.79 -12.04 23.61
N ASN A 309 8.00 -12.42 22.61
CA ASN A 309 6.71 -11.82 22.30
C ASN A 309 5.71 -12.96 22.05
N GLY A 310 4.91 -13.30 23.06
CA GLY A 310 4.01 -14.45 23.01
C GLY A 310 4.76 -15.78 22.78
N SER A 311 4.35 -16.51 21.74
CA SER A 311 4.98 -17.78 21.31
C SER A 311 6.18 -17.60 20.37
N PHE A 312 6.60 -16.36 20.13
CA PHE A 312 7.66 -16.02 19.20
C PHE A 312 8.73 -15.18 19.87
N VAL A 313 9.80 -14.90 19.11
CA VAL A 313 10.89 -14.05 19.55
C VAL A 313 11.10 -12.95 18.52
N LEU A 314 10.85 -11.71 18.91
CA LEU A 314 11.22 -10.54 18.12
C LEU A 314 12.73 -10.31 18.25
N LYS A 315 13.38 -10.07 17.13
CA LYS A 315 14.80 -9.74 17.06
C LYS A 315 15.02 -8.49 16.22
N TYR A 316 16.00 -7.71 16.62
CA TYR A 316 16.45 -6.57 15.83
C TYR A 316 17.93 -6.33 16.03
N GLY A 317 18.58 -5.82 14.99
CA GLY A 317 20.02 -5.58 15.00
C GLY A 317 20.44 -4.68 13.85
N TYR A 318 21.71 -4.29 13.88
CA TYR A 318 22.27 -3.35 12.92
C TYR A 318 23.41 -3.98 12.13
N ASP A 319 23.36 -3.80 10.82
CA ASP A 319 24.46 -4.09 9.89
C ASP A 319 25.32 -2.83 9.73
N THR A 320 26.55 -2.89 10.25
CA THR A 320 27.51 -1.79 10.16
C THR A 320 28.09 -1.59 8.76
N VAL A 321 28.02 -2.61 7.89
CA VAL A 321 28.55 -2.57 6.52
C VAL A 321 27.59 -1.81 5.60
N ASN A 322 26.31 -2.19 5.61
CA ASN A 322 25.29 -1.56 4.78
C ASN A 322 24.58 -0.37 5.46
N ALA A 323 24.91 -0.11 6.72
CA ALA A 323 24.30 0.93 7.55
C ALA A 323 22.77 0.80 7.62
N GLU A 324 22.29 -0.38 7.99
CA GLU A 324 20.88 -0.75 7.98
C GLU A 324 20.49 -1.48 9.27
N THR A 325 19.28 -1.22 9.77
CA THR A 325 18.67 -1.94 10.90
C THR A 325 17.62 -2.91 10.37
N ALA A 326 17.60 -4.13 10.90
CA ALA A 326 16.54 -5.09 10.63
C ALA A 326 15.70 -5.37 11.88
N LEU A 327 14.42 -5.69 11.68
CA LEU A 327 13.47 -6.22 12.65
C LEU A 327 12.77 -7.43 12.03
N TRP A 328 12.82 -8.57 12.71
CA TRP A 328 12.20 -9.83 12.28
C TRP A 328 11.69 -10.62 13.48
N SER A 329 10.93 -11.68 13.21
CA SER A 329 10.46 -12.62 14.22
C SER A 329 11.06 -14.00 13.96
N GLN A 330 11.40 -14.71 15.04
CA GLN A 330 11.84 -16.10 15.03
C GLN A 330 10.79 -16.99 15.69
N ALA A 331 10.46 -18.12 15.06
CA ALA A 331 9.69 -19.18 15.70
C ALA A 331 10.46 -19.75 16.88
N ILE A 332 9.81 -19.89 18.05
CA ILE A 332 10.37 -20.67 19.14
C ILE A 332 10.22 -22.14 18.74
N PRO A 333 11.30 -22.90 18.54
CA PRO A 333 11.18 -24.32 18.23
C PRO A 333 10.37 -24.98 19.34
N GLU A 334 9.28 -25.69 19.01
CA GLU A 334 8.57 -26.44 20.04
C GLU A 334 9.56 -27.38 20.74
N PRO A 335 9.54 -27.47 22.08
CA PRO A 335 10.38 -28.41 22.79
C PRO A 335 10.11 -29.79 22.20
N ALA A 336 11.17 -30.49 21.77
CA ALA A 336 11.03 -31.85 21.25
C ALA A 336 10.28 -32.69 22.27
N THR A 337 9.00 -32.95 22.02
CA THR A 337 8.18 -33.75 22.92
C THR A 337 8.56 -35.19 22.69
N ILE A 338 9.45 -35.71 23.55
CA ILE A 338 9.73 -37.14 23.61
C ILE A 338 8.49 -37.79 24.22
N SER A 339 7.64 -38.34 23.36
CA SER A 339 6.53 -39.16 23.82
C SER A 339 7.05 -40.55 24.17
N PHE A 340 6.94 -40.92 25.44
CA PHE A 340 7.20 -42.29 25.89
C PHE A 340 5.92 -43.11 25.70
N VAL A 341 5.93 -44.06 24.77
CA VAL A 341 4.87 -45.07 24.67
C VAL A 341 5.26 -46.24 25.58
N LEU A 342 4.53 -46.43 26.67
CA LEU A 342 4.62 -47.64 27.47
C LEU A 342 3.96 -48.78 26.69
N LEU A 343 4.77 -49.63 26.06
CA LEU A 343 4.27 -50.93 25.59
C LEU A 343 4.00 -51.80 26.82
N THR A 344 2.77 -52.26 26.97
CA THR A 344 2.39 -53.30 27.93
C THR A 344 3.14 -54.59 27.56
N GLY A 345 4.36 -54.73 28.09
CA GLY A 345 5.31 -55.79 27.75
C GLY A 345 6.76 -55.29 27.66
N CYS A 346 7.33 -54.83 28.78
CA CYS A 346 8.78 -54.62 29.02
C CYS A 346 9.63 -53.88 27.96
N GLY A 347 9.05 -53.05 27.09
CA GLY A 347 9.80 -52.24 26.12
C GLY A 347 9.51 -50.74 26.26
N LEU A 348 10.57 -49.94 26.47
CA LEU A 348 10.49 -48.47 26.34
C LEU A 348 10.78 -48.10 24.89
N LEU A 349 9.82 -47.53 24.18
CA LEU A 349 10.03 -46.95 22.86
C LEU A 349 9.96 -45.41 22.97
N ALA A 350 11.09 -44.74 22.76
CA ALA A 350 11.13 -43.30 22.62
C ALA A 350 10.84 -42.94 21.16
N VAL A 351 9.69 -42.31 20.90
CA VAL A 351 9.34 -41.84 19.56
C VAL A 351 9.59 -40.33 19.50
N ARG A 352 10.56 -39.92 18.67
CA ARG A 352 10.76 -38.51 18.32
C ARG A 352 9.69 -38.14 17.30
N ARG A 353 8.70 -37.33 17.69
CA ARG A 353 7.84 -36.67 16.71
C ARG A 353 8.66 -35.58 16.03
N ILE A 354 9.00 -35.78 14.77
CA ILE A 354 9.42 -34.69 13.89
C ILE A 354 8.11 -34.26 13.21
N MET A 355 7.51 -33.16 13.70
CA MET A 355 6.46 -32.50 12.94
C MET A 355 7.17 -31.49 12.05
N ILE A 356 7.10 -31.73 10.73
CA ILE A 356 7.58 -30.85 9.66
C ILE A 356 6.58 -29.71 9.55
#